data_AF-A0A8S0TCF0-F1
#
_entry.id   AF-A0A8S0TCF0-F1
#
_cell.length_a   1.000
_cell.length_b   1.000
_cell.length_c   1.000
_cell.angle_alpha   90.00
_cell.angle_beta   90.00
_cell.angle_gamma   90.00
#
_symmetry.space_group_name_H-M   'P 1'
#
loop_
_entity.id
_entity.type
_entity.pdbx_description
1 polymer ?
#
loop_
_entity_poly.entity_id
_entity_poly.type
_entity_poly.pdbx_seq_one_letter_code
_entity_poly.pdbx_strand_id
1 'polypeptide(L)'
;MSVLYDLVTPAQHTPQEKEAKKEAFRKYLESCGVLDALTKVLVALYEQHDKPSSAVEFIQQKLGGPSLSDYEKLQTEMSELQIRYNELLAAHQEKRLEFEEFKNSHVQASTKETVEGESPS
;
A
#
# COMPACT_ATOMS: atom_id res chain seq x y z
N MET A 1 62.35 -25.34 0.37
CA MET A 1 61.08 -25.37 1.13
C MET A 1 60.99 -24.14 2.00
N SER A 2 60.10 -23.21 1.67
CA SER A 2 59.39 -22.45 2.70
C SER A 2 58.12 -21.93 2.03
N VAL A 3 57.06 -22.69 2.28
CA VAL A 3 55.67 -22.34 2.06
C VAL A 3 55.38 -21.08 2.88
N LEU A 4 55.22 -19.94 2.22
CA LEU A 4 54.61 -18.77 2.86
C LEU A 4 53.10 -18.88 2.61
N TYR A 5 52.46 -19.48 3.60
CA TYR A 5 51.02 -19.51 3.80
C TYR A 5 50.41 -18.11 3.81
N ASP A 6 49.27 -18.00 3.12
CA ASP A 6 48.09 -17.18 3.42
C ASP A 6 48.29 -15.63 3.46
N LEU A 7 47.44 -14.79 2.89
CA LEU A 7 45.99 -14.77 3.05
C LEU A 7 45.34 -14.22 1.77
N VAL A 8 44.23 -14.85 1.39
CA VAL A 8 43.16 -14.17 0.65
C VAL A 8 42.88 -12.84 1.36
N THR A 9 43.31 -11.73 0.77
CA THR A 9 43.04 -10.41 1.33
C THR A 9 41.55 -10.16 1.09
N PRO A 10 40.73 -9.81 2.11
CA PRO A 10 39.36 -9.41 1.83
C PRO A 10 39.45 -8.21 0.90
N ALA A 11 38.78 -8.26 -0.26
CA ALA A 11 38.85 -7.26 -1.31
C ALA A 11 38.73 -5.83 -0.74
N GLN A 12 39.86 -5.21 -0.42
CA GLN A 12 39.91 -3.81 -0.03
C GLN A 12 40.09 -3.04 -1.33
N HIS A 13 39.01 -2.41 -1.78
CA HIS A 13 39.06 -1.57 -2.98
C HIS A 13 40.22 -0.58 -2.86
N THR A 14 41.04 -0.52 -3.91
CA THR A 14 42.14 0.45 -3.97
C THR A 14 41.58 1.87 -3.87
N PRO A 15 42.33 2.86 -3.35
CA PRO A 15 41.88 4.26 -3.33
C PRO A 15 41.39 4.75 -4.70
N GLN A 16 42.05 4.30 -5.77
CA GLN A 16 41.65 4.57 -7.16
C GLN A 16 40.26 4.03 -7.49
N GLU A 17 39.95 2.79 -7.10
CA GLU A 17 38.63 2.17 -7.31
C GLU A 17 37.53 2.86 -6.49
N LYS A 18 37.86 3.34 -5.28
CA LYS A 18 36.91 4.10 -4.45
C LYS A 18 36.54 5.43 -5.10
N GLU A 19 37.51 6.16 -5.62
CA GLU A 19 37.27 7.43 -6.32
C GLU A 19 36.54 7.23 -7.66
N ALA A 20 36.88 6.17 -8.40
CA ALA A 20 36.15 5.81 -9.62
C ALA A 20 34.66 5.52 -9.35
N LYS A 21 34.35 4.82 -8.25
CA LYS A 21 32.95 4.56 -7.84
C LYS A 21 32.20 5.82 -7.44
N LYS A 22 32.84 6.73 -6.68
CA LYS A 22 32.24 8.03 -6.33
C LYS A 22 31.95 8.85 -7.58
N GLU A 23 32.88 8.88 -8.53
CA GLU A 23 32.72 9.59 -9.78
C GLU A 23 31.59 9.01 -10.64
N ALA A 24 31.51 7.69 -10.74
CA ALA A 24 30.40 7.02 -11.44
C ALA A 24 29.05 7.34 -10.79
N PHE A 25 28.97 7.38 -9.46
CA PHE A 25 27.74 7.74 -8.75
C PHE A 25 27.36 9.22 -8.96
N ARG A 26 28.33 10.14 -8.94
CA ARG A 26 28.09 11.56 -9.27
C ARG A 26 27.50 11.71 -10.67
N LYS A 27 28.12 11.08 -11.67
CA LYS A 27 27.64 11.08 -13.06
C LYS A 27 26.25 10.48 -13.19
N TYR A 28 25.95 9.41 -12.44
CA TYR A 28 24.62 8.82 -12.42
C TYR A 28 23.57 9.82 -11.92
N LEU A 29 23.79 10.47 -10.77
CA LEU A 29 22.88 11.47 -10.22
C LEU A 29 22.65 12.66 -11.17
N GLU A 30 23.72 13.09 -11.84
CA GLU A 30 23.65 14.14 -12.86
C GLU A 30 22.85 13.68 -14.09
N SER A 31 23.16 12.50 -14.65
CA SER A 31 22.48 11.95 -15.83
C SER A 31 21.00 11.67 -15.62
N CYS A 32 20.60 11.29 -14.40
CA CYS A 32 19.21 11.06 -14.04
C CYS A 32 18.48 12.33 -13.60
N GLY A 33 19.14 13.50 -13.62
CA GLY A 33 18.54 14.78 -13.25
C GLY A 33 18.25 14.94 -11.75
N VAL A 34 18.77 14.06 -10.89
CA VAL A 34 18.54 14.11 -9.43
C VAL A 34 19.09 15.41 -8.85
N LEU A 35 20.29 15.82 -9.29
CA LEU A 35 20.92 17.05 -8.81
C LEU A 35 20.11 18.31 -9.20
N ASP A 36 19.58 18.34 -10.43
CA ASP A 36 18.73 19.44 -10.92
C ASP A 36 17.41 19.51 -10.13
N ALA A 37 16.75 18.36 -9.93
CA ALA A 37 15.53 18.28 -9.15
C ALA A 37 15.74 18.77 -7.70
N LEU A 38 16.78 18.26 -7.02
CA LEU A 38 17.09 18.69 -5.65
C LEU A 38 17.43 20.19 -5.60
N THR A 39 18.19 20.69 -6.57
CA THR A 39 18.55 22.12 -6.64
C THR A 39 17.29 22.97 -6.79
N LYS A 40 16.38 22.62 -7.71
CA LYS A 40 15.12 23.36 -7.93
C LYS A 40 14.25 23.39 -6.66
N VAL A 41 14.17 22.28 -5.92
CA VAL A 41 13.40 22.23 -4.67
C VAL A 41 14.04 23.10 -3.58
N LEU A 42 15.37 23.08 -3.45
CA LEU A 42 16.08 23.93 -2.50
C LEU A 42 15.98 25.42 -2.85
N VAL A 43 16.03 25.76 -4.14
CA VAL A 43 15.78 27.14 -4.63
C VAL A 43 14.36 27.56 -4.29
N ALA A 44 13.35 26.73 -4.57
CA ALA A 44 11.97 27.02 -4.22
C ALA A 44 11.77 27.23 -2.71
N LEU A 45 12.45 26.44 -1.87
CA LEU A 45 12.43 26.62 -0.41
C LEU A 45 13.14 27.90 0.02
N TYR A 46 14.24 28.28 -0.65
CA TYR A 46 14.96 29.52 -0.39
C TYR A 46 14.12 30.75 -0.75
N GLU A 47 13.40 30.71 -1.87
CA GLU A 47 12.57 31.81 -2.40
C GLU A 47 11.23 31.99 -1.66
N GLN A 48 10.81 31.03 -0.82
CA GLN A 48 9.63 31.21 0.03
C GLN A 48 9.76 32.46 0.91
N HIS A 49 8.83 33.41 0.73
CA HIS A 49 8.72 34.66 1.50
C HIS A 49 8.50 34.36 2.99
N ASP A 50 7.56 33.46 3.28
CA ASP A 50 7.33 32.94 4.62
C ASP A 50 7.85 31.51 4.68
N LYS A 51 8.82 31.24 5.57
CA LYS A 51 9.40 29.90 5.68
C LYS A 51 8.35 28.91 6.19
N PRO A 52 8.19 27.75 5.54
CA PRO A 52 7.25 26.74 6.00
C PRO A 52 7.64 26.28 7.41
N SER A 53 6.64 25.98 8.23
CA SER A 53 6.83 25.43 9.58
C SER A 53 7.61 24.12 9.56
N SER A 54 7.47 23.33 8.49
CA SER A 54 8.25 22.13 8.21
C SER A 54 8.92 22.21 6.83
N ALA A 55 10.23 22.44 6.81
CA ALA A 55 11.02 22.42 5.57
C ALA A 55 11.05 21.01 4.94
N VAL A 56 11.01 19.96 5.76
CA VAL A 56 11.03 18.56 5.29
C VAL A 56 9.75 18.22 4.54
N GLU A 57 8.57 18.58 5.07
CA GLU A 57 7.30 18.35 4.39
C GLU A 57 7.22 19.13 3.07
N PHE A 58 7.68 20.38 3.05
CA PHE A 58 7.76 21.17 1.83
C PHE A 58 8.59 20.47 0.74
N ILE A 59 9.77 19.96 1.11
CA ILE A 59 10.65 19.22 0.18
C ILE A 59 9.97 17.94 -0.30
N GLN A 60 9.37 17.16 0.60
CA GLN A 60 8.66 15.93 0.26
C GLN A 60 7.54 16.20 -0.75
N GLN A 61 6.69 17.21 -0.49
CA GLN A 61 5.62 17.60 -1.41
C GLN A 61 6.16 18.06 -2.77
N LYS A 62 7.22 18.86 -2.80
CA LYS A 62 7.82 19.34 -4.06
C LYS A 62 8.48 18.24 -4.89
N LEU A 63 8.94 17.17 -4.24
CA LEU A 63 9.47 15.97 -4.90
C LEU A 63 8.39 14.95 -5.27
N GLY A 64 7.11 15.24 -4.99
CA GLY A 64 5.98 14.35 -5.29
C GLY A 64 5.76 13.24 -4.26
N GLY A 65 6.33 13.36 -3.07
CA GLY A 65 6.04 12.47 -1.94
C GLY A 65 4.63 12.72 -1.37
N PRO A 66 3.98 11.68 -0.81
CA PRO A 66 2.69 11.83 -0.16
C PRO A 66 2.80 12.77 1.04
N SER A 67 1.81 13.65 1.20
CA SER A 67 1.73 14.52 2.37
C SER A 67 1.05 13.82 3.56
N LEU A 68 1.22 14.39 4.76
CA LEU A 68 0.52 13.93 5.95
C LEU A 68 -1.01 13.98 5.75
N SER A 69 -1.52 15.02 5.09
CA SER A 69 -2.95 15.12 4.76
C SER A 69 -3.40 14.02 3.81
N ASP A 70 -2.57 13.58 2.86
CA ASP A 70 -2.92 12.47 1.97
C ASP A 70 -3.01 11.15 2.74
N TYR A 71 -2.13 10.96 3.73
CA TYR A 71 -2.19 9.81 4.63
C TYR A 71 -3.46 9.82 5.49
N GLU A 72 -3.82 10.95 6.09
CA GLU A 72 -5.04 11.10 6.89
C GLU A 72 -6.32 10.87 6.07
N LYS A 73 -6.36 11.39 4.84
CA LYS A 73 -7.46 11.13 3.90
C LYS A 73 -7.58 9.65 3.58
N LEU A 74 -6.47 9.00 3.24
CA LEU A 74 -6.46 7.57 2.94
C LEU A 74 -6.92 6.72 4.13
N GLN A 75 -6.52 7.10 5.35
CA GLN A 75 -6.95 6.43 6.58
C GLN A 75 -8.46 6.59 6.81
N THR A 76 -9.00 7.78 6.53
CA THR A 76 -10.43 8.06 6.62
C THR A 76 -11.22 7.22 5.62
N GLU A 77 -10.80 7.22 4.35
CA GLU A 77 -11.42 6.40 3.29
C GLU A 77 -11.40 4.91 3.63
N MET A 78 -10.29 4.41 4.19
CA MET A 78 -10.17 3.02 4.63
C MET A 78 -11.18 2.70 5.74
N SER A 79 -11.32 3.57 6.73
CA SER A 79 -12.30 3.42 7.81
C SER A 79 -13.74 3.42 7.29
N GLU A 80 -14.08 4.37 6.41
CA GLU A 80 -15.41 4.46 5.80
C GLU A 80 -15.75 3.22 4.97
N LEU A 81 -14.79 2.73 4.18
CA LEU A 81 -14.96 1.54 3.38
C LEU A 81 -15.16 0.29 4.24
N GLN A 82 -14.45 0.21 5.37
CA GLN A 82 -14.60 -0.89 6.32
C GLN A 82 -15.97 -0.86 7.01
N ILE A 83 -16.50 0.32 7.34
CA ILE A 83 -17.87 0.47 7.86
C ILE A 83 -18.88 -0.02 6.82
N ARG A 84 -18.80 0.49 5.58
CA ARG A 84 -19.69 0.08 4.47
C ARG A 84 -19.64 -1.42 4.21
N TYR A 85 -18.44 -2.00 4.25
CA TYR A 85 -18.27 -3.45 4.08
C TYR A 85 -18.99 -4.24 5.15
N ASN A 86 -18.85 -3.84 6.42
CA ASN A 86 -19.51 -4.51 7.54
C ASN A 86 -21.04 -4.39 7.48
N GLU A 87 -21.56 -3.20 7.14
CA GLU A 87 -23.00 -2.98 6.94
C GLU A 87 -23.55 -3.87 5.83
N LEU A 88 -22.86 -3.91 4.68
CA LEU A 88 -23.26 -4.73 3.56
C LEU A 88 -23.19 -6.23 3.89
N LEU A 89 -22.17 -6.65 4.63
CA LEU A 89 -22.01 -8.03 5.07
C LEU A 89 -23.15 -8.43 6.01
N ALA A 90 -23.52 -7.57 6.96
CA ALA A 90 -24.65 -7.81 7.86
C ALA A 90 -25.97 -7.91 7.09
N ALA A 91 -26.26 -6.97 6.19
CA ALA A 91 -27.48 -6.99 5.37
C ALA A 91 -27.56 -8.22 4.47
N HIS A 92 -26.42 -8.69 3.94
CA HIS A 92 -26.36 -9.93 3.16
C HIS A 92 -26.63 -11.16 4.03
N GLN A 93 -26.11 -11.20 5.26
CA GLN A 93 -26.38 -12.30 6.20
C GLN A 93 -27.86 -12.35 6.60
N GLU A 94 -28.46 -11.21 6.93
CA GLU A 94 -29.89 -11.10 7.27
C GLU A 94 -30.78 -11.63 6.14
N LYS A 95 -30.57 -11.12 4.92
CA LYS A 95 -31.35 -11.56 3.75
C LYS A 95 -31.19 -13.05 3.44
N ARG A 96 -30.01 -13.62 3.69
CA ARG A 96 -29.79 -15.07 3.55
C ARG A 96 -30.58 -15.87 4.56
N LEU A 97 -30.69 -15.41 5.80
CA LEU A 97 -31.49 -16.06 6.84
C LEU A 97 -32.97 -15.99 6.49
N GLU A 98 -33.47 -14.82 6.10
CA GLU A 98 -34.87 -14.63 5.65
C GLU A 98 -35.22 -15.56 4.47
N PHE A 99 -34.32 -15.67 3.49
CA PHE A 99 -34.52 -16.54 2.33
C PHE A 99 -34.58 -18.03 2.73
N GLU A 100 -33.70 -18.46 3.63
CA GLU A 100 -33.70 -19.83 4.15
C GLU A 100 -34.98 -20.13 4.96
N GLU A 101 -35.45 -19.18 5.76
CA GLU A 101 -36.71 -19.29 6.50
C GLU A 101 -37.91 -19.42 5.55
N PHE A 102 -38.00 -18.54 4.55
CA PHE A 102 -39.05 -18.59 3.53
C PHE A 102 -39.08 -19.93 2.78
N LYS A 103 -37.89 -20.43 2.39
CA LYS A 103 -37.75 -21.73 1.72
C LYS A 103 -38.23 -22.88 2.62
N ASN A 104 -37.88 -22.86 3.91
CA ASN A 104 -38.28 -23.91 4.86
C ASN A 104 -39.79 -23.93 5.11
N SER A 105 -40.43 -22.75 5.22
CA SER A 105 -41.90 -22.66 5.33
C SER A 105 -42.63 -23.14 4.07
N HIS A 106 -42.06 -22.91 2.88
CA HIS A 106 -42.62 -23.41 1.62
C HIS A 106 -42.54 -24.94 1.50
N VAL A 107 -41.45 -25.56 1.97
CA VAL A 107 -41.29 -27.03 2.00
C VAL A 107 -42.29 -27.69 2.96
N GLN A 108 -42.64 -27.06 4.09
CA GLN A 108 -43.65 -27.56 5.02
C GLN A 108 -45.10 -27.41 4.51
N ALA A 109 -45.40 -26.38 3.70
CA ALA A 109 -46.71 -26.21 3.10
C ALA A 109 -46.96 -27.22 1.96
N SER A 110 -45.94 -27.52 1.16
CA SER A 110 -46.05 -28.46 0.04
C SER A 110 -46.06 -29.96 0.44
N THR A 111 -45.71 -30.31 1.68
CA THR A 111 -45.73 -31.71 2.17
C THR A 111 -47.06 -32.13 2.80
N LYS A 112 -48.06 -31.25 2.91
CA LYS A 112 -49.38 -31.57 3.48
C LYS A 112 -50.46 -31.92 2.44
N GLU A 113 -50.18 -31.78 1.14
CA GLU A 113 -51.14 -32.05 0.03
C GLU A 113 -50.91 -33.40 -0.70
N THR A 114 -50.32 -34.42 -0.06
CA THR A 114 -50.20 -35.76 -0.70
C THR A 114 -50.64 -36.94 0.17
N VAL A 115 -51.29 -36.74 1.33
CA VAL A 115 -51.73 -37.87 2.18
C VAL A 115 -53.25 -38.04 2.32
N GLU A 116 -54.08 -37.10 1.86
CA GLU A 116 -55.54 -37.26 1.90
C GLU A 116 -56.12 -37.44 0.50
N GLY A 117 -56.05 -38.67 -0.02
CA GLY A 117 -56.58 -38.92 -1.37
C GLY A 117 -56.65 -40.35 -1.88
N GLU A 118 -56.56 -41.40 -1.04
CA GLU A 118 -56.96 -42.75 -1.46
C GLU A 118 -57.72 -43.45 -0.33
N SER A 119 -59.05 -43.32 -0.37
CA SER A 119 -59.96 -44.23 0.34
C SER A 119 -60.15 -45.50 -0.49
N PRO A 120 -60.06 -46.70 0.11
CA PRO A 120 -60.30 -47.95 -0.58
C PRO A 120 -61.79 -48.27 -0.65
N SER A 121 -62.30 -48.54 -1.85
CA SER A 121 -63.54 -49.31 -2.08
C SER A 121 -63.46 -50.03 -3.42
#